data_AF-A0A9R0Y673-F1
#
_entry.id   AF-A0A9R0Y673-F1
#
_cell.length_a   1.000
_cell.length_b   1.000
_cell.length_c   1.000
_cell.angle_alpha   90.00
_cell.angle_beta   90.00
_cell.angle_gamma   90.00
#
_symmetry.space_group_name_H-M   'P 1'
#
loop_
_entity.id
_entity.type
_entity.pdbx_description
1 polymer ?
#
loop_
_entity_poly.entity_id
_entity_poly.type
_entity_poly.pdbx_seq_one_letter_code
_entity_poly.pdbx_strand_id
1 'polypeptide(L)'
;MNKRPREDEPSSSQKRQFGAGGDYGEQEGYSEERISAQRVADHYSARSNQTLEERENSPIIHLKKLNNWIKSVLVQLYARPGDCVLDLACGKGGDLIKWDKAKVGYYVGVDIAEGSIKDCMTRYNGDSDQQRRKKFSFPARLICADCYETRLDEYLREDAPFDICSCQFAMHYSWSTEARARQALANISALLRPGGTFIGTMPDANVIIKRLRESEGMEFGNSVYCITFGEEYTEKKFPASRPFGIKYKFHLEDAVDCPEWVVPFHLFKLLAEEV
;
A
#
# COMPACT_ATOMS: atom_id res chain seq x y z
N MET A 1 40.13 -66.45 -9.53
CA MET A 1 38.84 -66.73 -8.85
C MET A 1 37.77 -65.85 -9.46
N ASN A 2 36.56 -66.38 -9.57
CA ASN A 2 35.49 -66.03 -10.51
C ASN A 2 34.38 -65.17 -9.85
N LYS A 3 33.71 -64.32 -10.66
CA LYS A 3 32.31 -63.76 -10.56
C LYS A 3 32.03 -62.66 -9.51
N ARG A 4 31.72 -61.40 -9.92
CA ARG A 4 30.40 -60.74 -10.23
C ARG A 4 29.49 -60.53 -8.99
N PRO A 5 28.49 -59.62 -9.01
CA PRO A 5 28.44 -58.17 -9.30
C PRO A 5 27.82 -57.38 -8.10
N ARG A 6 27.78 -56.04 -8.14
CA ARG A 6 26.91 -55.25 -7.24
C ARG A 6 25.62 -54.93 -7.99
N GLU A 7 24.50 -55.43 -7.46
CA GLU A 7 23.13 -55.14 -7.90
C GLU A 7 22.60 -53.89 -7.18
N ASP A 8 21.75 -53.17 -7.92
CA ASP A 8 20.99 -51.97 -7.56
C ASP A 8 19.99 -52.20 -6.42
N GLU A 9 19.62 -51.13 -5.71
CA GLU A 9 18.19 -50.83 -5.45
C GLU A 9 17.95 -49.34 -5.09
N PRO A 10 16.73 -48.81 -5.35
CA PRO A 10 16.47 -47.39 -5.54
C PRO A 10 15.72 -46.68 -4.39
N SER A 11 15.82 -45.35 -4.44
CA SER A 11 15.04 -44.30 -3.79
C SER A 11 13.60 -44.64 -3.35
N SER A 12 13.25 -44.31 -2.10
CA SER A 12 11.87 -43.98 -1.70
C SER A 12 11.83 -42.73 -0.82
N SER A 13 11.24 -41.66 -1.35
CA SER A 13 10.91 -40.42 -0.65
C SER A 13 9.53 -40.54 0.03
N GLN A 14 9.50 -40.43 1.37
CA GLN A 14 8.25 -40.39 2.13
C GLN A 14 7.74 -38.95 2.28
N LYS A 15 6.64 -38.62 1.59
CA LYS A 15 5.79 -37.46 1.86
C LYS A 15 5.00 -37.70 3.15
N ARG A 16 5.05 -36.76 4.10
CA ARG A 16 4.12 -36.72 5.25
C ARG A 16 2.87 -35.94 4.85
N GLN A 17 1.72 -36.60 4.91
CA GLN A 17 0.39 -35.99 4.88
C GLN A 17 0.11 -35.29 6.22
N PHE A 18 -0.43 -34.08 6.17
CA PHE A 18 -1.15 -33.47 7.30
C PHE A 18 -2.64 -33.49 6.99
N GLY A 19 -3.41 -34.01 7.96
CA GLY A 19 -4.83 -34.29 7.87
C GLY A 19 -5.72 -33.06 7.97
N ALA A 20 -6.90 -33.20 7.39
CA ALA A 20 -8.01 -32.26 7.40
C ALA A 20 -8.79 -32.29 8.72
N GLY A 21 -9.39 -31.15 9.09
CA GLY A 21 -10.49 -31.09 10.05
C GLY A 21 -10.64 -29.73 10.73
N GLY A 22 -11.60 -28.92 10.25
CA GLY A 22 -12.01 -27.67 10.87
C GLY A 22 -12.89 -26.83 9.95
N ASP A 23 -14.08 -27.32 9.62
CA ASP A 23 -15.12 -26.63 8.85
C ASP A 23 -15.72 -25.48 9.69
N TYR A 24 -15.27 -24.26 9.42
CA TYR A 24 -15.90 -23.01 9.84
C TYR A 24 -15.91 -22.04 8.67
N GLY A 25 -16.91 -22.12 7.79
CA GLY A 25 -17.42 -20.98 7.01
C GLY A 25 -16.39 -20.05 6.35
N GLU A 26 -15.33 -20.59 5.77
CA GLU A 26 -14.43 -19.86 4.88
C GLU A 26 -14.86 -20.14 3.43
N GLN A 27 -14.99 -19.11 2.58
CA GLN A 27 -14.33 -19.08 1.26
C GLN A 27 -14.81 -17.97 0.30
N GLU A 28 -16.02 -17.43 0.41
CA GLU A 28 -16.48 -16.48 -0.61
C GLU A 28 -15.96 -15.04 -0.41
N GLY A 29 -16.19 -14.42 0.75
CA GLY A 29 -15.76 -13.03 1.02
C GLY A 29 -14.24 -12.83 0.86
N TYR A 30 -13.45 -13.65 1.55
CA TYR A 30 -11.97 -13.58 1.54
C TYR A 30 -11.36 -13.66 0.12
N SER A 31 -12.04 -14.36 -0.78
CA SER A 31 -11.62 -14.48 -2.18
C SER A 31 -11.87 -13.19 -2.97
N GLU A 32 -13.00 -12.50 -2.74
CA GLU A 32 -13.35 -11.26 -3.42
C GLU A 32 -12.43 -10.10 -3.01
N GLU A 33 -12.04 -10.02 -1.72
CA GLU A 33 -11.16 -8.94 -1.28
C GLU A 33 -9.74 -9.09 -1.80
N ARG A 34 -9.20 -10.31 -1.85
CA ARG A 34 -7.92 -10.59 -2.50
C ARG A 34 -7.96 -10.26 -3.99
N ILE A 35 -9.05 -10.61 -4.67
CA ILE A 35 -9.26 -10.22 -6.07
C ILE A 35 -9.30 -8.69 -6.20
N SER A 36 -9.96 -7.98 -5.29
CA SER A 36 -10.01 -6.52 -5.31
C SER A 36 -8.64 -5.89 -5.09
N ALA A 37 -7.86 -6.37 -4.11
CA ALA A 37 -6.51 -5.90 -3.86
C ALA A 37 -5.59 -6.16 -5.07
N GLN A 38 -5.69 -7.34 -5.68
CA GLN A 38 -4.94 -7.69 -6.88
C GLN A 38 -5.32 -6.79 -8.07
N ARG A 39 -6.60 -6.49 -8.28
CA ARG A 39 -7.04 -5.55 -9.34
C ARG A 39 -6.45 -4.16 -9.16
N VAL A 40 -6.36 -3.67 -7.92
CA VAL A 40 -5.69 -2.40 -7.61
C VAL A 40 -4.19 -2.50 -7.92
N ALA A 41 -3.53 -3.58 -7.51
CA ALA A 41 -2.12 -3.83 -7.79
C ALA A 41 -1.81 -3.88 -9.29
N ASP A 42 -2.66 -4.54 -10.07
CA ASP A 42 -2.56 -4.66 -11.52
C ASP A 42 -2.74 -3.29 -12.20
N HIS A 43 -3.70 -2.48 -11.73
CA HIS A 43 -3.88 -1.10 -12.20
C HIS A 43 -2.59 -0.27 -12.03
N TYR A 44 -1.96 -0.31 -10.86
CA TYR A 44 -0.71 0.43 -10.61
C TYR A 44 0.48 -0.13 -11.40
N SER A 45 0.55 -1.46 -11.57
CA SER A 45 1.59 -2.12 -12.38
C SER A 45 1.48 -1.78 -13.86
N ALA A 46 0.26 -1.72 -14.41
CA ALA A 46 0.00 -1.49 -15.83
C ALA A 46 0.24 -0.03 -16.27
N ARG A 47 0.24 0.93 -15.35
CA ARG A 47 0.47 2.34 -15.69
C ARG A 47 1.89 2.55 -16.20
N SER A 48 2.06 3.06 -17.41
CA SER A 48 3.37 3.44 -17.94
C SER A 48 3.96 4.63 -17.17
N ASN A 49 5.30 4.71 -17.15
CA ASN A 49 5.97 5.91 -16.69
C ASN A 49 5.78 7.02 -17.73
N GLN A 50 5.08 8.09 -17.34
CA GLN A 50 4.94 9.28 -18.17
C GLN A 50 6.27 10.03 -18.27
N THR A 51 6.59 10.55 -19.45
CA THR A 51 7.70 11.47 -19.67
C THR A 51 7.48 12.80 -18.91
N LEU A 52 8.52 13.61 -18.76
CA LEU A 52 8.39 14.93 -18.14
C LEU A 52 7.42 15.82 -18.91
N GLU A 53 7.45 15.76 -20.24
CA GLU A 53 6.57 16.54 -21.11
C GLU A 53 5.10 16.11 -20.98
N GLU A 54 4.84 14.80 -21.02
CA GLU A 54 3.50 14.25 -20.79
C GLU A 54 2.94 14.63 -19.41
N ARG A 55 3.81 14.66 -18.39
CA ARG A 55 3.40 15.09 -17.05
C ARG A 55 3.02 16.56 -16.99
N GLU A 56 3.78 17.44 -17.62
CA GLU A 56 3.48 18.88 -17.64
C GLU A 56 2.20 19.20 -18.40
N ASN A 57 1.81 18.35 -19.35
CA ASN A 57 0.55 18.48 -20.10
C ASN A 57 -0.68 17.91 -19.37
N SER A 58 -0.52 17.31 -18.20
CA SER A 58 -1.63 16.70 -17.45
C SER A 58 -2.60 17.76 -16.92
N PRO A 59 -3.94 17.60 -17.05
CA PRO A 59 -4.93 18.58 -16.59
C PRO A 59 -4.90 18.76 -15.06
N ILE A 60 -4.31 17.81 -14.34
CA ILE A 60 -4.16 17.85 -12.88
C ILE A 60 -2.70 18.09 -12.43
N ILE A 61 -1.82 18.62 -13.30
CA ILE A 61 -0.40 18.86 -12.97
C ILE A 61 -0.23 19.69 -11.70
N HIS A 62 -1.04 20.73 -11.50
CA HIS A 62 -0.97 21.56 -10.30
C HIS A 62 -1.39 20.81 -9.04
N LEU A 63 -2.39 19.92 -9.13
CA LEU A 63 -2.78 19.03 -8.03
C LEU A 63 -1.65 18.03 -7.71
N LYS A 64 -1.03 17.43 -8.74
CA LYS A 64 0.14 16.54 -8.56
C LYS A 64 1.31 17.26 -7.89
N LYS A 65 1.57 18.53 -8.25
CA LYS A 65 2.59 19.38 -7.63
C LYS A 65 2.24 19.70 -6.17
N LEU A 66 0.99 20.06 -5.89
CA LEU A 66 0.50 20.32 -4.53
C LEU A 66 0.61 19.09 -3.64
N ASN A 67 0.12 17.93 -4.09
CA ASN A 67 0.22 16.67 -3.33
C ASN A 67 1.68 16.29 -3.05
N ASN A 68 2.58 16.47 -4.02
CA ASN A 68 4.00 16.24 -3.79
C ASN A 68 4.62 17.23 -2.79
N TRP A 69 4.18 18.49 -2.80
CA TRP A 69 4.62 19.48 -1.83
C TRP A 69 4.14 19.13 -0.41
N ILE A 70 2.86 18.79 -0.24
CA ILE A 70 2.29 18.33 1.05
C ILE A 70 3.11 17.16 1.60
N LYS A 71 3.37 16.13 0.79
CA LYS A 71 4.22 15.00 1.21
C LYS A 71 5.64 15.41 1.57
N SER A 72 6.22 16.37 0.84
CA SER A 72 7.56 16.88 1.14
C SER A 72 7.61 17.60 2.49
N VAL A 73 6.59 18.42 2.79
CA VAL A 73 6.45 19.10 4.08
C VAL A 73 6.28 18.07 5.19
N LEU A 74 5.40 17.07 5.00
CA LEU A 74 5.17 16.03 5.99
C LEU A 74 6.45 15.25 6.33
N VAL A 75 7.20 14.82 5.31
CA VAL A 75 8.51 14.16 5.52
C VAL A 75 9.48 15.08 6.24
N GLN A 76 9.59 16.35 5.85
CA GLN A 76 10.53 17.30 6.49
C GLN A 76 10.17 17.64 7.95
N LEU A 77 8.89 17.62 8.31
CA LEU A 77 8.45 17.90 9.68
C LEU A 77 8.78 16.77 10.66
N TYR A 78 8.72 15.52 10.19
CA TYR A 78 8.78 14.35 11.08
C TYR A 78 10.06 13.52 10.94
N ALA A 79 10.70 13.51 9.76
CA ALA A 79 11.95 12.77 9.56
C ALA A 79 13.17 13.55 10.07
N ARG A 80 14.14 12.82 10.58
CA ARG A 80 15.44 13.32 11.03
C ARG A 80 16.58 12.67 10.23
N PRO A 81 17.72 13.36 10.08
CA PRO A 81 18.90 12.74 9.47
C PRO A 81 19.29 11.47 10.21
N GLY A 82 19.50 10.38 9.47
CA GLY A 82 19.85 9.06 10.00
C GLY A 82 18.67 8.14 10.31
N ASP A 83 17.42 8.60 10.21
CA ASP A 83 16.24 7.76 10.48
C ASP A 83 16.18 6.52 9.55
N CYS A 84 15.71 5.40 10.10
CA CYS A 84 15.28 4.21 9.39
C CYS A 84 13.79 4.34 9.02
N VAL A 85 13.49 4.29 7.72
CA VAL A 85 12.16 4.50 7.16
C VAL A 85 11.53 3.20 6.72
N LEU A 86 10.28 2.96 7.13
CA LEU A 86 9.37 2.01 6.49
C LEU A 86 8.35 2.78 5.63
N ASP A 87 8.29 2.51 4.34
CA ASP A 87 7.38 3.16 3.38
C ASP A 87 6.39 2.12 2.83
N LEU A 88 5.20 2.09 3.41
CA LEU A 88 4.11 1.19 3.04
C LEU A 88 3.38 1.70 1.80
N ALA A 89 3.11 0.78 0.86
CA ALA A 89 2.59 1.10 -0.46
C ALA A 89 3.46 2.16 -1.17
N CYS A 90 4.77 1.92 -1.22
CA CYS A 90 5.76 2.88 -1.73
C CYS A 90 5.60 3.22 -3.23
N GLY A 91 4.80 2.42 -3.95
CA GLY A 91 4.57 2.52 -5.38
C GLY A 91 5.87 2.52 -6.16
N LYS A 92 5.91 3.33 -7.22
CA LYS A 92 7.07 3.47 -8.12
C LYS A 92 8.21 4.32 -7.54
N GLY A 93 8.30 4.47 -6.21
CA GLY A 93 9.32 5.29 -5.55
C GLY A 93 9.16 6.79 -5.79
N GLY A 94 7.94 7.33 -5.70
CA GLY A 94 7.67 8.76 -5.86
C GLY A 94 8.24 9.65 -4.74
N ASP A 95 8.52 9.04 -3.58
CA ASP A 95 8.98 9.72 -2.37
C ASP A 95 10.46 9.52 -2.06
N LEU A 96 11.20 8.70 -2.84
CA LEU A 96 12.65 8.47 -2.66
C LEU A 96 13.47 9.77 -2.57
N ILE A 97 13.16 10.76 -3.42
CA ILE A 97 13.88 12.06 -3.40
C ILE A 97 13.58 12.85 -2.12
N LYS A 98 12.42 12.66 -1.51
CA LYS A 98 12.04 13.32 -0.26
C LYS A 98 12.85 12.74 0.90
N TRP A 99 12.95 11.41 0.95
CA TRP A 99 13.79 10.69 1.91
C TRP A 99 15.28 11.02 1.77
N ASP A 100 15.78 11.13 0.54
CA ASP A 100 17.17 11.55 0.25
C ASP A 100 17.47 12.95 0.78
N LYS A 101 16.55 13.89 0.55
CA LYS A 101 16.66 15.27 1.06
C LYS A 101 16.59 15.33 2.58
N ALA A 102 15.81 14.45 3.21
CA ALA A 102 15.76 14.31 4.66
C ALA A 102 17.02 13.63 5.24
N LYS A 103 17.91 13.09 4.39
CA LYS A 103 19.15 12.40 4.77
C LYS A 103 18.91 11.22 5.70
N VAL A 104 17.88 10.43 5.40
CA VAL A 104 17.57 9.20 6.15
C VAL A 104 18.74 8.22 6.07
N GLY A 105 18.86 7.35 7.07
CA GLY A 105 19.94 6.38 7.18
C GLY A 105 19.65 5.06 6.48
N TYR A 106 18.38 4.66 6.41
CA TYR A 106 17.95 3.41 5.78
C TYR A 106 16.51 3.50 5.28
N TYR A 107 16.19 2.77 4.21
CA TYR A 107 14.87 2.77 3.60
C TYR A 107 14.38 1.36 3.30
N VAL A 108 13.16 1.05 3.72
CA VAL A 108 12.43 -0.15 3.32
C VAL A 108 11.14 0.27 2.63
N GLY A 109 11.00 -0.10 1.35
CA GLY A 109 9.77 0.12 0.59
C GLY A 109 9.00 -1.19 0.41
N VAL A 110 7.71 -1.20 0.74
CA VAL A 110 6.82 -2.35 0.55
C VAL A 110 5.66 -1.95 -0.34
N ASP A 111 5.35 -2.76 -1.35
CA ASP A 111 4.19 -2.55 -2.21
C ASP A 111 3.63 -3.88 -2.72
N ILE A 112 2.32 -3.95 -2.94
CA ILE A 112 1.65 -5.15 -3.46
C ILE A 112 1.89 -5.31 -4.98
N ALA A 113 2.11 -4.21 -5.69
CA ALA A 113 2.30 -4.18 -7.14
C ALA A 113 3.76 -4.47 -7.51
N GLU A 114 4.03 -5.68 -8.01
CA GLU A 114 5.37 -6.09 -8.43
C GLU A 114 5.97 -5.16 -9.49
N GLY A 115 5.15 -4.68 -10.43
CA GLY A 115 5.57 -3.69 -11.44
C GLY A 115 6.02 -2.37 -10.80
N SER A 116 5.32 -1.91 -9.77
CA SER A 116 5.69 -0.72 -9.00
C SER A 116 7.04 -0.90 -8.29
N ILE A 117 7.30 -2.07 -7.69
CA ILE A 117 8.58 -2.39 -7.06
C ILE A 117 9.73 -2.38 -8.08
N LYS A 118 9.53 -2.96 -9.26
CA LYS A 118 10.53 -2.95 -10.35
C LYS A 118 10.84 -1.53 -10.83
N ASP A 119 9.82 -0.69 -10.98
CA ASP A 119 9.97 0.72 -11.33
C ASP A 119 10.70 1.50 -10.22
N CYS A 120 10.37 1.25 -8.95
CA CYS A 120 11.02 1.84 -7.80
C CYS A 120 12.51 1.50 -7.77
N MET A 121 12.85 0.22 -8.00
CA MET A 121 14.24 -0.26 -8.08
C MET A 121 15.01 0.43 -9.21
N THR A 122 14.44 0.48 -10.42
CA THR A 122 15.02 1.18 -11.58
C THR A 122 15.31 2.65 -11.26
N ARG A 123 14.36 3.32 -10.60
CA ARG A 123 14.51 4.72 -10.17
C ARG A 123 15.61 4.87 -9.12
N TYR A 124 15.66 3.99 -8.13
CA TYR A 124 16.68 4.02 -7.08
C TYR A 124 18.10 3.79 -7.62
N ASN A 125 18.27 2.88 -8.57
CA ASN A 125 19.56 2.62 -9.20
C ASN A 125 20.00 3.74 -10.17
N GLY A 126 19.06 4.57 -10.61
CA GLY A 126 19.32 5.65 -11.57
C GLY A 126 19.48 5.14 -13.00
N ASP A 127 18.86 4.01 -13.34
CA ASP A 127 18.97 3.34 -14.64
C ASP A 127 18.14 4.02 -15.75
N SER A 128 17.31 5.02 -15.39
CA SER A 128 16.38 5.67 -16.31
C SER A 128 16.97 6.81 -17.16
N ASP A 129 18.16 7.34 -16.85
CA ASP A 129 18.79 8.42 -17.62
C ASP A 129 20.32 8.42 -17.53
N GLN A 130 21.01 8.18 -18.66
CA GLN A 130 22.48 8.13 -18.75
C GLN A 130 23.19 9.45 -18.37
N GLN A 131 22.48 10.59 -18.38
CA GLN A 131 23.07 11.92 -18.14
C GLN A 131 22.94 12.43 -16.69
N ARG A 132 22.13 11.78 -15.85
CA ARG A 132 21.91 12.19 -14.44
C ARG A 132 21.72 10.97 -13.54
N ARG A 133 22.77 10.16 -13.37
CA ARG A 133 22.82 9.12 -12.33
C ARG A 133 22.71 9.76 -10.95
N LYS A 134 21.48 9.88 -10.42
CA LYS A 134 21.27 10.34 -9.06
C LYS A 134 21.41 9.14 -8.12
N LYS A 135 22.56 9.06 -7.46
CA LYS A 135 22.79 8.07 -6.40
C LYS A 135 22.09 8.54 -5.12
N PHE A 136 21.12 7.76 -4.65
CA PHE A 136 20.52 7.99 -3.33
C PHE A 136 21.55 7.75 -2.23
N SER A 137 21.47 8.56 -1.18
CA SER A 137 22.47 8.58 -0.10
C SER A 137 22.29 7.45 0.93
N PHE A 138 21.11 6.83 0.97
CA PHE A 138 20.74 5.78 1.91
C PHE A 138 20.71 4.41 1.22
N PRO A 139 21.10 3.31 1.90
CA PRO A 139 20.78 1.95 1.47
C PRO A 139 19.26 1.69 1.48
N ALA A 140 18.78 0.88 0.54
CA ALA A 140 17.38 0.54 0.39
C ALA A 140 17.13 -0.96 0.25
N ARG A 141 16.01 -1.44 0.80
CA ARG A 141 15.44 -2.76 0.55
C ARG A 141 14.01 -2.60 0.03
N LEU A 142 13.65 -3.34 -1.02
CA LEU A 142 12.32 -3.31 -1.62
C LEU A 142 11.66 -4.68 -1.54
N ILE A 143 10.40 -4.72 -1.14
CA ILE A 143 9.65 -5.96 -0.90
C ILE A 143 8.31 -5.89 -1.64
N CYS A 144 8.01 -6.95 -2.39
CA CYS A 144 6.70 -7.14 -2.99
C CYS A 144 5.81 -7.94 -2.04
N ALA A 145 4.86 -7.29 -1.36
CA ALA A 145 3.95 -7.91 -0.40
C ALA A 145 2.70 -7.05 -0.17
N ASP A 146 1.57 -7.71 0.14
CA ASP A 146 0.39 -6.99 0.65
C ASP A 146 0.61 -6.59 2.11
N CYS A 147 0.92 -5.31 2.33
CA CYS A 147 1.15 -4.75 3.66
C CYS A 147 -0.07 -4.77 4.61
N TYR A 148 -1.26 -5.15 4.11
CA TYR A 148 -2.50 -5.24 4.89
C TYR A 148 -2.96 -6.67 5.13
N GLU A 149 -2.22 -7.67 4.66
CA GLU A 149 -2.53 -9.08 4.89
C GLU A 149 -1.30 -9.84 5.41
N THR A 150 -0.11 -9.51 4.91
CA THR A 150 1.13 -10.13 5.32
C THR A 150 1.59 -9.60 6.69
N ARG A 151 2.05 -10.51 7.55
CA ARG A 151 2.76 -10.21 8.80
C ARG A 151 4.17 -9.70 8.53
N LEU A 152 4.32 -8.39 8.34
CA LEU A 152 5.60 -7.79 7.93
C LEU A 152 6.68 -7.88 9.03
N ASP A 153 6.27 -7.99 10.29
CA ASP A 153 7.15 -8.21 11.45
C ASP A 153 8.00 -9.49 11.34
N GLU A 154 7.51 -10.51 10.65
CA GLU A 154 8.26 -11.74 10.42
C GLU A 154 9.36 -11.57 9.36
N TYR A 155 9.11 -10.76 8.33
CA TYR A 155 10.03 -10.54 7.21
C TYR A 155 11.06 -9.43 7.48
N LEU A 156 10.67 -8.45 8.30
CA LEU A 156 11.44 -7.25 8.58
C LEU A 156 12.09 -7.26 9.95
N ARG A 157 12.20 -8.42 10.59
CA ARG A 157 12.81 -8.56 11.92
C ARG A 157 14.23 -8.02 12.00
N GLU A 158 15.01 -8.17 10.92
CA GLU A 158 16.40 -7.69 10.84
C GLU A 158 16.50 -6.21 10.44
N ASP A 159 15.44 -5.65 9.85
CA ASP A 159 15.37 -4.26 9.42
C ASP A 159 14.82 -3.35 10.52
N ALA A 160 13.95 -3.90 11.38
CA ALA A 160 13.33 -3.22 12.51
C ALA A 160 14.31 -2.98 13.68
N PRO A 161 14.06 -1.97 14.54
CA PRO A 161 12.89 -1.08 14.52
C PRO A 161 13.09 0.14 13.60
N PHE A 162 11.98 0.67 13.09
CA PHE A 162 11.95 1.89 12.27
C PHE A 162 11.67 3.13 13.12
N ASP A 163 12.26 4.26 12.73
CA ASP A 163 12.02 5.55 13.34
C ASP A 163 10.72 6.19 12.83
N ILE A 164 10.42 5.96 11.55
CA ILE A 164 9.26 6.50 10.86
C ILE A 164 8.62 5.45 9.94
N CYS A 165 7.30 5.38 10.00
CA CYS A 165 6.49 4.58 9.09
C CYS A 165 5.62 5.54 8.27
N SER A 166 5.68 5.43 6.94
CA SER A 166 4.96 6.26 5.98
C SER A 166 3.95 5.43 5.20
N CYS A 167 2.73 5.94 5.02
CA CYS A 167 1.73 5.35 4.14
C CYS A 167 0.97 6.47 3.40
N GLN A 168 1.38 6.76 2.16
CA GLN A 168 0.87 7.92 1.41
C GLN A 168 -0.16 7.49 0.37
N PHE A 169 -1.38 8.01 0.47
CA PHE A 169 -2.51 7.70 -0.43
C PHE A 169 -2.82 6.21 -0.57
N ALA A 170 -2.70 5.44 0.52
CA ALA A 170 -2.92 3.99 0.46
C ALA A 170 -3.64 3.38 1.66
N MET A 171 -3.69 4.06 2.82
CA MET A 171 -4.25 3.46 4.03
C MET A 171 -5.72 3.05 3.88
N HIS A 172 -6.48 3.78 3.07
CA HIS A 172 -7.89 3.49 2.79
C HIS A 172 -8.12 2.13 2.10
N TYR A 173 -7.12 1.58 1.41
CA TYR A 173 -7.23 0.22 0.84
C TYR A 173 -7.23 -0.89 1.90
N SER A 174 -6.77 -0.61 3.13
CA SER A 174 -6.87 -1.56 4.25
C SER A 174 -8.27 -1.66 4.84
N TRP A 175 -9.14 -0.66 4.60
CA TRP A 175 -10.49 -0.59 5.18
C TRP A 175 -11.54 -1.46 4.46
N SER A 176 -11.10 -2.30 3.52
CA SER A 176 -11.97 -3.27 2.87
C SER A 176 -12.57 -4.27 3.85
N THR A 177 -11.81 -4.67 4.88
CA THR A 177 -12.29 -5.48 6.01
C THR A 177 -11.66 -5.02 7.31
N GLU A 178 -12.28 -5.37 8.44
CA GLU A 178 -11.70 -5.12 9.76
C GLU A 178 -10.34 -5.82 9.93
N ALA A 179 -10.23 -7.07 9.47
CA ALA A 179 -9.00 -7.86 9.57
C ALA A 179 -7.82 -7.16 8.89
N ARG A 180 -8.03 -6.62 7.68
CA ARG A 180 -6.99 -5.92 6.92
C ARG A 180 -6.60 -4.58 7.57
N ALA A 181 -7.57 -3.81 8.06
CA ALA A 181 -7.31 -2.57 8.79
C ALA A 181 -6.50 -2.83 10.07
N ARG A 182 -6.87 -3.88 10.84
CA ARG A 182 -6.14 -4.29 12.04
C ARG A 182 -4.74 -4.80 11.73
N GLN A 183 -4.58 -5.61 10.67
CA GLN A 183 -3.26 -6.10 10.24
C GLN A 183 -2.34 -4.95 9.80
N ALA A 184 -2.87 -3.93 9.11
CA ALA A 184 -2.13 -2.73 8.74
C ALA A 184 -1.57 -2.01 9.98
N LEU A 185 -2.43 -1.77 10.98
CA LEU A 185 -2.05 -1.11 12.23
C LEU A 185 -1.11 -1.95 13.09
N ALA A 186 -1.31 -3.27 13.14
CA ALA A 186 -0.41 -4.20 13.81
C ALA A 186 1.00 -4.18 13.19
N ASN A 187 1.11 -4.17 11.86
CA ASN A 187 2.39 -4.03 11.16
C ASN A 187 3.07 -2.70 11.51
N ILE A 188 2.31 -1.59 11.53
CA ILE A 188 2.85 -0.27 11.89
C ILE A 188 3.38 -0.27 13.33
N SER A 189 2.57 -0.72 14.30
CA SER A 189 2.96 -0.71 15.72
C SER A 189 4.16 -1.63 15.98
N ALA A 190 4.13 -2.86 15.46
CA ALA A 190 5.19 -3.85 15.72
C ALA A 190 6.56 -3.46 15.13
N LEU A 191 6.57 -2.68 14.05
CA LEU A 191 7.79 -2.30 13.33
C LEU A 191 8.33 -0.93 13.76
N LEU A 192 7.51 -0.06 14.35
CA LEU A 192 7.97 1.21 14.89
C LEU A 192 8.68 1.02 16.23
N ARG A 193 9.77 1.76 16.44
CA ARG A 193 10.36 1.88 17.78
C ARG A 193 9.39 2.63 18.71
N PRO A 194 9.49 2.45 20.04
CA PRO A 194 8.86 3.36 20.99
C PRO A 194 9.26 4.82 20.72
N GLY A 195 8.27 5.69 20.57
CA GLY A 195 8.47 7.10 20.19
C GLY A 195 8.72 7.34 18.69
N GLY A 196 8.65 6.29 17.86
CA GLY A 196 8.60 6.40 16.40
C GLY A 196 7.31 7.06 15.92
N THR A 197 7.30 7.53 14.67
CA THR A 197 6.15 8.27 14.12
C THR A 197 5.53 7.54 12.94
N PHE A 198 4.21 7.40 12.95
CA PHE A 198 3.44 7.05 11.75
C PHE A 198 2.95 8.33 11.05
N ILE A 199 3.24 8.47 9.76
CA ILE A 199 2.75 9.56 8.91
C ILE A 199 2.00 9.00 7.68
N GLY A 200 0.98 9.71 7.23
CA GLY A 200 0.22 9.27 6.07
C GLY A 200 -0.73 10.33 5.52
N THR A 201 -1.25 10.03 4.33
CA THR A 201 -2.28 10.85 3.66
C THR A 201 -3.38 9.93 3.14
N MET A 202 -4.63 10.31 3.37
CA MET A 202 -5.80 9.57 2.90
C MET A 202 -7.01 10.50 2.70
N PRO A 203 -8.03 10.09 1.94
CA PRO A 203 -9.27 10.84 1.80
C PRO A 203 -9.99 11.05 3.13
N ASP A 204 -10.67 12.20 3.29
CA ASP A 204 -11.48 12.50 4.47
C ASP A 204 -12.90 11.95 4.30
N ALA A 205 -13.25 10.94 5.10
CA ALA A 205 -14.57 10.33 5.11
C ALA A 205 -15.70 11.34 5.35
N ASN A 206 -15.52 12.35 6.20
CA ASN A 206 -16.56 13.33 6.47
C ASN A 206 -16.88 14.16 5.22
N VAL A 207 -15.86 14.52 4.45
CA VAL A 207 -16.03 15.27 3.19
C VAL A 207 -16.72 14.39 2.14
N ILE A 208 -16.30 13.13 2.01
CA ILE A 208 -16.91 12.18 1.06
C ILE A 208 -18.39 11.97 1.39
N ILE A 209 -18.72 11.63 2.63
CA ILE A 209 -20.09 11.36 3.05
C ILE A 209 -20.96 12.62 2.98
N LYS A 210 -20.42 13.79 3.32
CA LYS A 210 -21.12 15.07 3.16
C LYS A 210 -21.49 15.30 1.69
N ARG A 211 -20.52 15.21 0.78
CA ARG A 211 -20.76 15.43 -0.66
C ARG A 211 -21.72 14.41 -1.26
N LEU A 212 -21.63 13.14 -0.84
CA LEU A 212 -22.60 12.12 -1.24
C LEU A 212 -24.01 12.48 -0.79
N ARG A 213 -24.20 12.99 0.44
CA ARG A 213 -25.53 13.37 0.94
C ARG A 213 -26.09 14.62 0.25
N GLU A 214 -25.22 15.50 -0.23
CA GLU A 214 -25.59 16.70 -0.99
C GLU A 214 -25.89 16.41 -2.47
N SER A 215 -25.43 15.28 -3.02
CA SER A 215 -25.75 14.89 -4.40
C SER A 215 -27.16 14.33 -4.53
N GLU A 216 -27.76 14.41 -5.72
CA GLU A 216 -29.06 13.77 -6.00
C GLU A 216 -28.90 12.26 -6.21
N GLY A 217 -27.81 11.83 -6.88
CA GLY A 217 -27.52 10.43 -7.16
C GLY A 217 -26.43 9.82 -6.26
N MET A 218 -25.88 8.68 -6.69
CA MET A 218 -24.75 7.99 -6.04
C MET A 218 -23.38 8.44 -6.55
N GLU A 219 -23.38 9.46 -7.41
CA GLU A 219 -22.18 10.00 -8.04
C GLU A 219 -22.05 11.49 -7.74
N PHE A 220 -20.82 11.93 -7.47
CA PHE A 220 -20.48 13.35 -7.38
C PHE A 220 -19.03 13.57 -7.81
N GLY A 221 -18.74 14.76 -8.34
CA GLY A 221 -17.44 15.04 -8.91
C GLY A 221 -17.37 16.38 -9.62
N ASN A 222 -16.38 16.52 -10.48
CA ASN A 222 -16.24 17.59 -11.45
C ASN A 222 -15.48 17.06 -12.67
N SER A 223 -14.99 17.96 -13.53
CA SER A 223 -14.28 17.58 -14.76
C SER A 223 -12.96 16.86 -14.56
N VAL A 224 -12.42 16.77 -13.34
CA VAL A 224 -11.12 16.13 -13.07
C VAL A 224 -11.19 14.95 -12.11
N TYR A 225 -12.23 14.85 -11.28
CA TYR A 225 -12.41 13.71 -10.39
C TYR A 225 -13.89 13.33 -10.28
N CYS A 226 -14.15 12.04 -10.02
CA CYS A 226 -15.48 11.51 -9.78
C CYS A 226 -15.43 10.45 -8.67
N ILE A 227 -16.44 10.47 -7.78
CA ILE A 227 -16.68 9.43 -6.79
C ILE A 227 -18.06 8.83 -7.06
N THR A 228 -18.10 7.51 -7.21
CA THR A 228 -19.34 6.77 -7.44
C THR A 228 -19.50 5.68 -6.38
N PHE A 229 -20.63 5.69 -5.68
CA PHE A 229 -21.03 4.67 -4.72
C PHE A 229 -21.95 3.63 -5.37
N GLY A 230 -21.94 2.41 -4.84
CA GLY A 230 -22.85 1.35 -5.29
C GLY A 230 -24.31 1.59 -4.84
N GLU A 231 -25.25 0.93 -5.53
CA GLU A 231 -26.70 1.04 -5.27
C GLU A 231 -27.08 0.62 -3.84
N GLU A 232 -26.26 -0.23 -3.20
CA GLU A 232 -26.44 -0.62 -1.80
C GLU A 232 -26.38 0.55 -0.81
N TYR A 233 -25.87 1.72 -1.23
CA TYR A 233 -25.79 2.93 -0.41
C TYR A 233 -26.85 3.99 -0.78
N THR A 234 -27.90 3.64 -1.55
CA THR A 234 -28.93 4.59 -2.00
C THR A 234 -29.59 5.38 -0.86
N GLU A 235 -29.72 4.80 0.32
CA GLU A 235 -30.25 5.49 1.50
C GLU A 235 -29.29 6.53 2.11
N LYS A 236 -28.01 6.54 1.70
CA LYS A 236 -26.95 7.43 2.20
C LYS A 236 -26.76 7.38 3.73
N LYS A 237 -27.08 6.21 4.30
CA LYS A 237 -26.92 5.87 5.72
C LYS A 237 -25.77 4.87 5.87
N PHE A 238 -24.93 5.14 6.86
CA PHE A 238 -23.73 4.36 7.16
C PHE A 238 -23.77 4.03 8.66
N PRO A 239 -24.34 2.86 9.04
CA PRO A 239 -24.50 2.51 10.44
C PRO A 239 -23.14 2.26 11.10
N ALA A 240 -22.95 2.79 12.32
CA ALA A 240 -21.71 2.60 13.07
C ALA A 240 -21.39 1.12 13.38
N SER A 241 -22.39 0.23 13.34
CA SER A 241 -22.23 -1.22 13.50
C SER A 241 -21.54 -1.91 12.32
N ARG A 242 -21.41 -1.24 11.16
CA ARG A 242 -20.72 -1.79 9.97
C ARG A 242 -19.78 -0.73 9.38
N PRO A 243 -18.67 -0.40 10.07
CA PRO A 243 -17.82 0.73 9.68
C PRO A 243 -16.73 0.37 8.67
N PHE A 244 -16.61 -0.91 8.27
CA PHE A 244 -15.64 -1.41 7.29
C PHE A 244 -16.35 -1.83 6.00
N GLY A 245 -15.60 -1.93 4.89
CA GLY A 245 -16.12 -2.40 3.61
C GLY A 245 -17.02 -1.40 2.87
N ILE A 246 -17.12 -0.16 3.35
CA ILE A 246 -17.89 0.91 2.69
C ILE A 246 -17.13 1.36 1.44
N LYS A 247 -17.40 0.70 0.33
CA LYS A 247 -16.70 0.84 -0.96
C LYS A 247 -17.26 1.99 -1.79
N TYR A 248 -16.36 2.73 -2.43
CA TYR A 248 -16.69 3.67 -3.53
C TYR A 248 -15.66 3.52 -4.65
N LYS A 249 -16.04 3.86 -5.87
CA LYS A 249 -15.11 3.99 -6.99
C LYS A 249 -14.57 5.42 -7.00
N PHE A 250 -13.25 5.57 -7.00
CA PHE A 250 -12.57 6.86 -7.14
C PHE A 250 -11.92 6.96 -8.52
N HIS A 251 -12.28 8.01 -9.24
CA HIS A 251 -11.69 8.38 -10.50
C HIS A 251 -11.01 9.75 -10.36
N LEU A 252 -9.77 9.86 -10.82
CA LEU A 252 -9.02 11.10 -10.93
C LEU A 252 -8.24 11.07 -12.25
N GLU A 253 -8.54 12.03 -13.12
CA GLU A 253 -7.97 12.17 -14.45
C GLU A 253 -6.44 12.05 -14.42
N ASP A 254 -5.85 11.25 -15.31
CA ASP A 254 -4.39 11.01 -15.37
C ASP A 254 -3.73 10.47 -14.08
N ALA A 255 -4.51 10.00 -13.11
CA ALA A 255 -4.00 9.53 -11.83
C ALA A 255 -4.52 8.16 -11.42
N VAL A 256 -5.82 7.95 -11.27
CA VAL A 256 -6.33 6.69 -10.70
C VAL A 256 -7.76 6.44 -11.13
N ASP A 257 -8.10 5.17 -11.32
CA ASP A 257 -9.47 4.70 -11.51
C ASP A 257 -9.64 3.35 -10.80
N CYS A 258 -9.92 3.37 -9.49
CA CYS A 258 -9.92 2.17 -8.65
C CYS A 258 -10.99 2.20 -7.55
N PRO A 259 -11.34 1.03 -6.97
CA PRO A 259 -12.13 0.99 -5.75
C PRO A 259 -11.30 1.46 -4.55
N GLU A 260 -11.91 2.26 -3.69
CA GLU A 260 -11.41 2.71 -2.40
C GLU A 260 -12.47 2.47 -1.31
N TRP A 261 -12.08 2.65 -0.04
CA TRP A 261 -12.97 2.43 1.11
C TRP A 261 -12.99 3.63 2.05
N VAL A 262 -14.18 3.94 2.57
CA VAL A 262 -14.36 5.02 3.54
C VAL A 262 -13.64 4.65 4.83
N VAL A 263 -12.82 5.57 5.34
CA VAL A 263 -12.10 5.43 6.62
C VAL A 263 -12.67 6.43 7.62
N PRO A 264 -13.60 6.03 8.51
CA PRO A 264 -14.03 6.90 9.59
C PRO A 264 -12.84 7.22 10.51
N PHE A 265 -12.33 8.45 10.47
CA PHE A 265 -11.07 8.79 11.14
C PHE A 265 -11.12 8.59 12.66
N HIS A 266 -12.28 8.73 13.29
CA HIS A 266 -12.45 8.39 14.70
C HIS A 266 -12.19 6.90 14.97
N LEU A 267 -12.68 6.02 14.11
CA LEU A 267 -12.42 4.58 14.24
C LEU A 267 -10.96 4.24 13.94
N PHE A 268 -10.34 4.88 12.95
CA PHE A 268 -8.90 4.76 12.70
C PHE A 268 -8.10 5.04 13.98
N LYS A 269 -8.44 6.12 14.71
CA LYS A 269 -7.78 6.45 15.99
C LYS A 269 -7.99 5.38 17.06
N LEU A 270 -9.24 4.92 17.24
CA LEU A 270 -9.55 3.89 18.23
C LEU A 270 -8.73 2.62 17.98
N LEU A 271 -8.71 2.13 16.73
CA LEU A 271 -7.93 0.95 16.37
C LEU A 271 -6.42 1.17 16.54
N ALA A 272 -5.93 2.38 16.28
CA ALA A 272 -4.53 2.72 16.48
C ALA A 272 -4.13 2.82 17.97
N GLU A 273 -5.08 3.12 18.86
CA GLU A 273 -4.87 3.14 20.32
C GLU A 273 -4.87 1.72 20.94
N GLU A 274 -5.40 0.72 20.22
CA GLU A 274 -5.42 -0.68 20.65
C GLU A 274 -4.08 -1.41 20.46
N VAL A 275 -3.18 -0.87 19.62
CA VAL A 275 -1.92 -1.52 19.20
C VAL A 275 -0.67 -0.83 19.73
#